data_AF-B7G4R8-F1
#
_entry.id   AF-B7G4R8-F1
#
_cell.length_a   1.000
_cell.length_b   1.000
_cell.length_c   1.000
_cell.angle_alpha   90.00
_cell.angle_beta   90.00
_cell.angle_gamma   90.00
#
_symmetry.space_group_name_H-M   'P 1'
#
loop_
_entity.id
_entity.type
_entity.pdbx_description
1 polymer ?
#
loop_
_entity_poly.entity_id
_entity_poly.type
_entity_poly.pdbx_seq_one_letter_code
_entity_poly.pdbx_strand_id
1 'polypeptide(L)'
;MKSLAQIVLLIAVAGPVSSFTVNPLVKTISRPAPLCMAESRTSWRDTTAGSGMQLQHVQTLIDKLNKDNYVVSLEMIEPFLVNEANTDLYEQSMKRIYHKAHNMGLPIPDNYAQDPSRPPFSLHGDDSLDKTAGSGMQLQHVELLISHLSDDNFDVSLEMIEPFLLNEASPATLQRSVEEIKQKAEKLGKEVPESFAKRP
;
A
#
# COMPACT_ATOMS: atom_id res chain seq x y z
N MET A 1 -38.02 -38.36 -2.05
CA MET A 1 -37.15 -39.49 -2.45
C MET A 1 -36.68 -39.24 -3.88
N LYS A 2 -35.39 -39.51 -4.18
CA LYS A 2 -34.63 -39.19 -5.43
C LYS A 2 -34.01 -37.78 -5.40
N SER A 3 -32.72 -37.54 -5.67
CA SER A 3 -31.60 -38.40 -6.00
C SER A 3 -30.30 -37.63 -5.71
N LEU A 4 -29.40 -38.24 -4.94
CA LEU A 4 -27.99 -37.84 -4.84
C LEU A 4 -27.32 -38.12 -6.18
N ALA A 5 -26.65 -37.13 -6.76
CA ALA A 5 -25.66 -37.34 -7.80
C ALA A 5 -24.40 -36.56 -7.39
N GLN A 6 -23.54 -37.25 -6.63
CA GLN A 6 -22.14 -36.89 -6.46
C GLN A 6 -21.46 -36.93 -7.83
N ILE A 7 -20.89 -35.81 -8.25
CA ILE A 7 -19.90 -35.78 -9.32
C ILE A 7 -18.60 -35.32 -8.67
N VAL A 8 -17.78 -36.31 -8.31
CA VAL A 8 -16.39 -36.13 -7.91
C VAL A 8 -15.59 -36.00 -9.20
N LEU A 9 -15.26 -34.77 -9.58
CA LEU A 9 -14.36 -34.50 -10.70
C LEU A 9 -12.93 -34.37 -10.15
N LEU A 10 -12.17 -35.46 -10.23
CA LEU A 10 -10.75 -35.51 -9.88
C LEU A 10 -9.94 -34.96 -11.08
N ILE A 11 -9.53 -33.70 -11.03
CA ILE A 11 -8.62 -33.14 -12.04
C ILE A 11 -7.19 -33.29 -11.54
N ALA A 12 -6.46 -34.27 -12.08
CA ALA A 12 -5.03 -34.40 -11.93
C ALA A 12 -4.33 -33.40 -12.89
N VAL A 13 -3.77 -32.33 -12.35
CA VAL A 13 -2.93 -31.38 -13.12
C VAL A 13 -1.48 -31.81 -12.96
N ALA A 14 -0.97 -32.52 -13.96
CA ALA A 14 0.46 -32.78 -14.13
C ALA A 14 1.09 -31.56 -14.85
N GLY A 15 1.82 -30.73 -14.11
CA GLY A 15 2.59 -29.61 -14.64
C GLY A 15 4.10 -29.94 -14.75
N PRO A 16 4.82 -29.34 -15.71
CA PRO A 16 6.20 -29.71 -16.03
C PRO A 16 7.22 -29.25 -14.98
N VAL A 17 8.20 -30.12 -14.73
CA VAL A 17 9.41 -29.85 -13.95
C VAL A 17 10.33 -28.93 -14.75
N SER A 18 10.46 -27.67 -14.33
CA SER A 18 11.43 -26.75 -14.90
C SER A 18 12.81 -27.01 -14.30
N SER A 19 13.71 -27.53 -15.13
CA SER A 19 15.13 -27.67 -14.83
C SER A 19 15.79 -26.30 -14.71
N PHE A 20 16.33 -25.97 -13.53
CA PHE A 20 17.13 -24.76 -13.34
C PHE A 20 18.57 -25.01 -13.85
N THR A 21 18.92 -24.37 -14.97
CA THR A 21 20.31 -24.26 -15.44
C THR A 21 21.01 -23.19 -14.64
N VAL A 22 22.00 -23.60 -13.83
CA VAL A 22 22.90 -22.70 -13.12
C VAL A 22 23.92 -22.16 -14.13
N ASN A 23 23.93 -20.83 -14.35
CA ASN A 23 24.98 -20.16 -15.10
C ASN A 23 26.04 -19.62 -14.11
N PRO A 24 27.26 -20.17 -14.07
CA PRO A 24 28.37 -19.50 -13.40
C PRO A 24 29.08 -18.61 -14.42
N LEU A 25 28.80 -17.30 -14.42
CA LEU A 25 29.67 -16.36 -15.12
C LEU A 25 30.04 -15.19 -14.22
N VAL A 26 31.16 -15.41 -13.53
CA VAL A 26 32.02 -14.39 -12.93
C VAL A 26 32.34 -13.33 -13.99
N LYS A 27 31.88 -12.11 -13.77
CA LYS A 27 32.45 -10.91 -14.41
C LYS A 27 32.98 -9.98 -13.33
N THR A 28 34.26 -10.16 -13.05
CA THR A 28 35.11 -9.19 -12.37
C THR A 28 35.17 -7.93 -13.21
N ILE A 29 34.52 -6.85 -12.75
CA ILE A 29 34.82 -5.50 -13.23
C ILE A 29 35.28 -4.70 -12.03
N SER A 30 36.60 -4.59 -11.94
CA SER A 30 37.32 -3.67 -11.07
C SER A 30 36.97 -2.23 -11.45
N ARG A 31 36.38 -1.50 -10.51
CA ARG A 31 36.29 -0.04 -10.54
C ARG A 31 36.77 0.50 -9.19
N PRO A 32 37.92 1.19 -9.15
CA PRO A 32 38.34 1.95 -7.98
C PRO A 32 37.78 3.38 -8.07
N ALA A 33 36.92 3.76 -7.12
CA ALA A 33 36.54 5.16 -6.88
C ALA A 33 35.98 5.28 -5.43
N PRO A 34 35.98 6.48 -4.84
CA PRO A 34 36.81 6.85 -3.70
C PRO A 34 36.13 6.64 -2.34
N LEU A 35 36.99 6.53 -1.33
CA LEU A 35 36.70 6.49 0.09
C LEU A 35 35.84 7.68 0.54
N CYS A 36 34.54 7.47 0.65
CA CYS A 36 33.71 8.15 1.64
C CYS A 36 33.35 7.12 2.71
N MET A 37 34.20 7.06 3.74
CA MET A 37 33.90 6.41 5.01
C MET A 37 32.78 7.20 5.70
N ALA A 38 31.53 6.89 5.36
CA ALA A 38 30.44 7.09 6.29
C ALA A 38 30.25 5.75 7.02
N GLU A 39 30.95 5.62 8.14
CA GLU A 39 30.69 4.57 9.12
C GLU A 39 29.24 4.70 9.58
N SER A 40 28.37 3.87 9.02
CA SER A 40 27.14 3.45 9.66
C SER A 40 27.12 1.93 9.65
N ARG A 41 28.15 1.35 10.29
CA ARG A 41 28.09 -0.02 10.78
C ARG A 41 27.23 -0.03 12.03
N THR A 42 25.93 0.11 11.87
CA THR A 42 25.01 -0.47 12.86
C THR A 42 25.16 -1.97 12.72
N SER A 43 25.99 -2.53 13.60
CA SER A 43 26.15 -3.95 13.81
C SER A 43 24.84 -4.50 14.38
N TRP A 44 23.86 -4.82 13.52
CA TRP A 44 22.60 -5.48 13.87
C TRP A 44 22.80 -6.98 14.17
N ARG A 45 23.86 -7.32 14.91
CA ARG A 45 24.05 -8.66 15.46
C ARG A 45 23.57 -8.69 16.91
N ASP A 46 22.31 -8.37 17.11
CA ASP A 46 21.60 -8.83 18.30
C ASP A 46 20.67 -9.94 17.84
N THR A 47 21.17 -11.16 17.97
CA THR A 47 20.32 -12.35 17.89
C THR A 47 19.67 -12.45 19.27
N THR A 48 18.57 -11.73 19.45
CA THR A 48 17.79 -11.80 20.69
C THR A 48 17.16 -13.18 20.78
N ALA A 49 17.25 -13.78 21.97
CA ALA A 49 16.82 -15.15 22.20
C ALA A 49 15.28 -15.21 22.25
N GLY A 50 14.65 -15.56 21.13
CA GLY A 50 13.20 -15.81 21.08
C GLY A 50 12.77 -16.60 19.84
N SER A 51 12.90 -15.99 18.66
CA SER A 51 12.58 -16.55 17.35
C SER A 51 13.82 -17.02 16.58
N GLY A 52 14.99 -16.46 16.89
CA GLY A 52 16.23 -16.70 16.13
C GLY A 52 16.22 -16.09 14.73
N MET A 53 15.21 -15.28 14.40
CA MET A 53 15.05 -14.65 13.10
C MET A 53 15.74 -13.29 13.07
N GLN A 54 16.54 -13.05 12.03
CA GLN A 54 17.15 -11.75 11.82
C GLN A 54 16.15 -10.77 11.21
N LEU A 55 16.25 -9.48 11.59
CA LEU A 55 15.41 -8.41 11.05
C LEU A 55 15.36 -8.40 9.50
N GLN A 56 16.50 -8.63 8.84
CA GLN A 56 16.56 -8.68 7.37
C GLN A 56 15.68 -9.80 6.80
N HIS A 57 15.58 -10.92 7.50
CA HIS A 57 14.75 -12.04 7.09
C HIS A 57 13.26 -11.70 7.27
N VAL A 58 12.90 -11.07 8.38
CA VAL A 58 11.53 -10.58 8.63
C VAL A 58 11.10 -9.60 7.53
N GLN A 59 11.94 -8.61 7.22
CA GLN A 59 11.66 -7.65 6.14
C GLN A 59 11.49 -8.36 4.79
N THR A 60 12.36 -9.33 4.50
CA THR A 60 12.26 -10.12 3.26
C THR A 60 10.96 -10.93 3.19
N LEU A 61 10.51 -11.53 4.30
CA LEU A 61 9.25 -12.25 4.36
C LEU A 61 8.07 -11.31 4.12
N ILE A 62 8.05 -10.14 4.76
CA ILE A 62 7.02 -9.11 4.56
C ILE A 62 6.97 -8.65 3.09
N ASP A 63 8.14 -8.39 2.50
CA ASP A 63 8.23 -7.93 1.10
C ASP A 63 7.75 -8.99 0.10
N LYS A 64 7.93 -10.28 0.44
CA LYS A 64 7.49 -11.44 -0.36
C LYS A 64 6.10 -11.96 0.01
N LEU A 65 5.35 -11.27 0.88
CA LEU A 65 3.95 -11.62 1.17
C LEU A 65 3.12 -11.63 -0.12
N ASN A 66 2.41 -12.74 -0.32
CA ASN A 66 1.45 -12.98 -1.38
C ASN A 66 0.26 -13.81 -0.83
N LYS A 67 -0.75 -14.09 -1.65
CA LYS A 67 -1.96 -14.80 -1.21
C LYS A 67 -1.71 -16.25 -0.79
N ASP A 68 -0.71 -16.91 -1.39
CA ASP A 68 -0.42 -18.33 -1.17
C ASP A 68 0.39 -18.56 0.12
N ASN A 69 1.21 -17.59 0.51
CA ASN A 69 2.09 -17.68 1.69
C ASN A 69 1.68 -16.79 2.87
N TYR A 70 0.57 -16.06 2.76
CA TYR A 70 0.16 -15.04 3.72
C TYR A 70 0.12 -15.57 5.16
N VAL A 71 -0.70 -16.60 5.41
CA VAL A 71 -0.93 -17.16 6.76
C VAL A 71 0.37 -17.68 7.36
N VAL A 72 1.09 -18.51 6.60
CA VAL A 72 2.37 -19.11 7.04
C VAL A 72 3.41 -18.04 7.35
N SER A 73 3.50 -16.99 6.54
CA SER A 73 4.48 -15.92 6.74
C SER A 73 4.15 -15.08 7.97
N LEU A 74 2.87 -14.80 8.22
CA LEU A 74 2.44 -14.11 9.44
C LEU A 74 2.80 -14.92 10.69
N GLU A 75 2.50 -16.22 10.71
CA GLU A 75 2.87 -17.11 11.83
C GLU A 75 4.39 -17.13 12.08
N MET A 76 5.21 -17.07 11.03
CA MET A 76 6.67 -17.00 11.15
C MET A 76 7.17 -15.65 11.68
N ILE A 77 6.51 -14.55 11.32
CA ILE A 77 6.92 -13.19 11.67
C ILE A 77 6.45 -12.81 13.08
N GLU A 78 5.28 -13.28 13.50
CA GLU A 78 4.66 -12.97 14.80
C GLU A 78 5.60 -13.11 16.01
N PRO A 79 6.32 -14.22 16.22
CA PRO A 79 7.17 -14.37 17.41
C PRO A 79 8.29 -13.33 17.46
N PHE A 80 8.80 -12.88 16.30
CA PHE A 80 9.79 -11.80 16.24
C PHE A 80 9.14 -10.46 16.63
N LEU A 81 7.96 -10.15 16.10
CA LEU A 81 7.27 -8.89 16.39
C LEU A 81 6.91 -8.74 17.86
N VAL A 82 6.47 -9.82 18.50
CA VAL A 82 6.08 -9.82 19.91
C VAL A 82 7.30 -9.76 20.83
N ASN A 83 8.30 -10.61 20.60
CA ASN A 83 9.36 -10.84 21.58
C ASN A 83 10.64 -10.04 21.32
N GLU A 84 10.95 -9.71 20.07
CA GLU A 84 12.28 -9.20 19.68
C GLU A 84 12.28 -7.82 19.06
N ALA A 85 11.22 -7.47 18.32
CA ALA A 85 11.14 -6.15 17.71
C ALA A 85 11.05 -5.08 18.79
N ASN A 86 11.84 -4.00 18.69
CA ASN A 86 11.58 -2.80 19.48
C ASN A 86 10.30 -2.08 18.98
N THR A 87 9.86 -1.02 19.65
CA THR A 87 8.64 -0.29 19.29
C THR A 87 8.67 0.20 17.84
N ASP A 88 9.76 0.85 17.42
CA ASP A 88 9.89 1.41 16.07
C ASP A 88 9.84 0.33 14.98
N LEU A 89 10.56 -0.79 15.18
CA LEU A 89 10.60 -1.91 14.24
C LEU A 89 9.26 -2.64 14.19
N TYR A 90 8.58 -2.77 15.34
CA TYR A 90 7.25 -3.32 15.42
C TYR A 90 6.26 -2.48 14.60
N GLU A 91 6.21 -1.17 14.84
CA GLU A 91 5.31 -0.25 14.11
C GLU A 91 5.59 -0.24 12.61
N GLN A 92 6.85 -0.15 12.21
CA GLN A 92 7.23 -0.18 10.80
C GLN A 92 6.85 -1.50 10.12
N SER A 93 7.09 -2.63 10.80
CA SER A 93 6.75 -3.95 10.27
C SER A 93 5.24 -4.13 10.15
N MET A 94 4.48 -3.75 11.17
CA MET A 94 3.01 -3.78 11.16
C MET A 94 2.42 -2.88 10.07
N LYS A 95 2.97 -1.67 9.85
CA LYS A 95 2.56 -0.78 8.76
C LYS A 95 2.77 -1.43 7.39
N ARG A 96 3.92 -2.08 7.17
CA ARG A 96 4.21 -2.79 5.90
C ARG A 96 3.28 -3.99 5.69
N ILE A 97 3.08 -4.80 6.74
CA ILE A 97 2.16 -5.96 6.70
C ILE A 97 0.74 -5.49 6.36
N TYR A 98 0.28 -4.40 6.99
CA TYR A 98 -1.03 -3.80 6.72
C TYR A 98 -1.19 -3.37 5.28
N HIS A 99 -0.25 -2.59 4.74
CA HIS A 99 -0.32 -2.18 3.33
C HIS A 99 -0.31 -3.36 2.36
N LYS A 100 0.53 -4.37 2.62
CA LYS A 100 0.57 -5.60 1.80
C LYS A 100 -0.75 -6.37 1.86
N ALA A 101 -1.29 -6.59 3.06
CA ALA A 101 -2.54 -7.31 3.28
C ALA A 101 -3.72 -6.58 2.59
N HIS A 102 -3.80 -5.26 2.80
CA HIS A 102 -4.80 -4.40 2.16
C HIS A 102 -4.74 -4.48 0.62
N ASN A 103 -3.54 -4.39 0.03
CA ASN A 103 -3.36 -4.48 -1.42
C ASN A 103 -3.76 -5.84 -2.00
N MET A 104 -3.74 -6.90 -1.19
CA MET A 104 -4.20 -8.23 -1.59
C MET A 104 -5.67 -8.50 -1.30
N GLY A 105 -6.35 -7.59 -0.59
CA GLY A 105 -7.72 -7.77 -0.10
C GLY A 105 -7.83 -8.82 1.01
N LEU A 106 -6.77 -8.99 1.81
CA LEU A 106 -6.72 -9.94 2.92
C LEU A 106 -6.79 -9.18 4.26
N PRO A 107 -7.64 -9.60 5.22
CA PRO A 107 -7.68 -9.01 6.54
C PRO A 107 -6.53 -9.50 7.41
N ILE A 108 -6.00 -8.62 8.27
CA ILE A 108 -5.08 -9.00 9.36
C ILE A 108 -5.92 -9.45 10.56
N PRO A 109 -5.55 -10.54 11.26
CA PRO A 109 -6.26 -10.96 12.47
C PRO A 109 -6.24 -9.89 13.58
N ASP A 110 -7.37 -9.69 14.27
CA ASP A 110 -7.56 -8.61 15.25
C ASP A 110 -6.55 -8.61 16.41
N ASN A 111 -5.96 -9.77 16.72
CA ASN A 111 -5.00 -9.95 17.81
C ASN A 111 -3.57 -10.25 17.32
N TYR A 112 -3.31 -10.08 16.03
CA TYR A 112 -2.02 -10.42 15.45
C TYR A 112 -0.90 -9.56 16.05
N ALA A 113 0.15 -10.22 16.54
CA ALA A 113 1.33 -9.60 17.13
C ALA A 113 1.02 -8.60 18.27
N GLN A 114 -0.12 -8.74 18.95
CA GLN A 114 -0.44 -7.91 20.12
C GLN A 114 0.43 -8.32 21.30
N ASP A 115 1.27 -7.39 21.76
CA ASP A 115 1.98 -7.48 23.03
C ASP A 115 1.21 -6.65 24.07
N PRO A 116 0.71 -7.24 25.17
CA PRO A 116 -0.03 -6.51 26.20
C PRO A 116 0.78 -5.41 26.88
N SER A 117 2.12 -5.43 26.76
CA SER A 117 3.00 -4.37 27.28
C SER A 117 3.12 -3.16 26.35
N ARG A 118 2.63 -3.25 25.12
CA ARG A 118 2.71 -2.20 24.10
C ARG A 118 1.34 -1.56 23.85
N PRO A 119 1.30 -0.29 23.42
CA PRO A 119 0.07 0.29 22.94
C PRO A 119 -0.42 -0.51 21.72
N PRO A 120 -1.75 -0.67 21.55
CA PRO A 120 -2.30 -1.33 20.38
C PRO A 120 -1.79 -0.60 19.13
N PHE A 121 -1.36 -1.37 18.12
CA PHE A 121 -0.93 -0.83 16.84
C PHE A 121 -2.07 0.00 16.26
N SER A 122 -1.95 1.30 16.42
CA SER A 122 -2.92 2.25 15.93
C SER A 122 -2.41 2.66 14.57
N LEU A 123 -3.07 2.21 13.50
CA LEU A 123 -2.93 2.82 12.17
C LEU A 123 -3.27 4.32 12.19
N HIS A 124 -3.84 4.80 13.30
CA HIS A 124 -4.10 6.18 13.66
C HIS A 124 -2.91 6.86 14.34
N GLY A 125 -1.68 6.38 14.15
CA GLY A 125 -0.50 7.11 14.58
C GLY A 125 -0.51 8.49 13.96
N ASP A 126 -0.57 9.50 14.84
CA ASP A 126 -0.39 10.93 14.60
C ASP A 126 0.99 11.23 13.96
N ASP A 127 1.23 10.69 12.76
CA ASP A 127 1.79 11.55 11.73
C ASP A 127 0.81 12.73 11.68
N SER A 128 1.20 13.82 12.33
CA SER A 128 0.74 15.18 12.06
C SER A 128 1.14 15.57 10.62
N LEU A 129 0.75 14.73 9.66
CA LEU A 129 0.46 14.97 8.28
C LEU A 129 -1.06 15.13 8.24
N ASP A 130 -1.50 16.35 8.55
CA ASP A 130 -2.78 16.94 8.19
C ASP A 130 -4.03 16.04 8.32
N LYS A 131 -4.91 16.42 9.27
CA LYS A 131 -6.29 15.91 9.37
C LYS A 131 -7.17 16.43 8.23
N THR A 132 -6.67 16.39 7.02
CA THR A 132 -7.48 16.44 5.81
C THR A 132 -7.61 15.00 5.35
N ALA A 133 -8.69 14.35 5.81
CA ALA A 133 -9.19 13.12 5.20
C ALA A 133 -9.79 13.37 3.78
N GLY A 134 -9.09 14.19 3.00
CA GLY A 134 -9.33 14.65 1.63
C GLY A 134 -8.06 15.16 0.90
N SER A 135 -6.93 15.41 1.59
CA SER A 135 -5.77 16.18 1.06
C SER A 135 -4.54 15.32 0.79
N GLY A 136 -4.67 14.34 -0.09
CA GLY A 136 -3.52 13.80 -0.81
C GLY A 136 -3.34 14.45 -2.19
N MET A 137 -4.40 15.11 -2.69
CA MET A 137 -4.42 15.60 -4.04
C MET A 137 -3.80 16.99 -4.08
N GLN A 138 -2.56 17.09 -4.56
CA GLN A 138 -1.96 18.40 -4.79
C GLN A 138 -2.82 19.16 -5.81
N LEU A 139 -2.91 20.49 -5.65
CA LEU A 139 -3.66 21.33 -6.59
C LEU A 139 -3.25 21.09 -8.05
N GLN A 140 -1.97 20.83 -8.29
CA GLN A 140 -1.42 20.48 -9.60
C GLN A 140 -2.07 19.22 -10.20
N HIS A 141 -2.39 18.23 -9.36
CA HIS A 141 -3.06 17.00 -9.77
C HIS A 141 -4.54 17.24 -10.10
N VAL A 142 -5.21 18.12 -9.34
CA VAL A 142 -6.58 18.54 -9.64
C VAL A 142 -6.65 19.28 -10.97
N GLU A 143 -5.76 20.25 -11.19
CA GLU A 143 -5.65 20.97 -12.46
C GLU A 143 -5.36 19.99 -13.63
N LEU A 144 -4.51 18.99 -13.39
CA LEU A 144 -4.22 17.95 -14.36
C LEU A 144 -5.48 17.12 -14.70
N LEU A 145 -6.24 16.68 -13.71
CA LEU A 145 -7.49 15.94 -13.92
C LEU A 145 -8.52 16.77 -14.68
N ILE A 146 -8.70 18.04 -14.29
CA ILE A 146 -9.61 18.96 -15.00
C ILE A 146 -9.18 19.12 -16.45
N SER A 147 -7.89 19.35 -16.71
CA SER A 147 -7.36 19.51 -18.07
C SER A 147 -7.55 18.27 -18.95
N HIS A 148 -7.60 17.07 -18.37
CA HIS A 148 -7.82 15.78 -19.06
C HIS A 148 -9.25 15.24 -18.97
N LEU A 149 -10.22 16.04 -18.51
CA LEU A 149 -11.64 15.65 -18.59
C LEU A 149 -12.04 15.39 -20.04
N SER A 150 -12.65 14.23 -20.24
CA SER A 150 -13.17 13.68 -21.49
C SER A 150 -14.51 13.00 -21.21
N ASP A 151 -15.26 12.66 -22.26
CA ASP A 151 -16.58 12.04 -22.10
C ASP A 151 -16.53 10.73 -21.28
N ASP A 152 -15.45 9.95 -21.44
CA ASP A 152 -15.27 8.63 -20.83
C ASP A 152 -14.90 8.66 -19.34
N ASN A 153 -14.33 9.77 -18.85
CA ASN A 153 -13.80 9.88 -17.48
C ASN A 153 -14.43 11.01 -16.66
N PHE A 154 -15.43 11.71 -17.21
CA PHE A 154 -15.99 12.92 -16.62
C PHE A 154 -16.51 12.67 -15.21
N ASP A 155 -17.42 11.70 -15.05
CA ASP A 155 -18.09 11.44 -13.77
C ASP A 155 -17.11 10.97 -12.70
N VAL A 156 -16.25 10.00 -13.03
CA VAL A 156 -15.24 9.45 -12.11
C VAL A 156 -14.22 10.51 -11.67
N SER A 157 -13.80 11.37 -12.60
CA SER A 157 -12.86 12.44 -12.28
C SER A 157 -13.51 13.50 -11.39
N LEU A 158 -14.79 13.82 -11.61
CA LEU A 158 -15.54 14.72 -10.74
C LEU A 158 -15.69 14.17 -9.33
N GLU A 159 -16.06 12.89 -9.18
CA GLU A 159 -16.15 12.23 -7.87
C GLU A 159 -14.81 12.28 -7.12
N MET A 160 -13.68 12.19 -7.82
CA MET A 160 -12.35 12.28 -7.23
C MET A 160 -11.96 13.70 -6.80
N ILE A 161 -12.28 14.72 -7.60
CA ILE A 161 -11.84 16.11 -7.31
C ILE A 161 -12.84 16.89 -6.44
N GLU A 162 -14.11 16.51 -6.42
CA GLU A 162 -15.17 17.21 -5.70
C GLU A 162 -14.85 17.38 -4.20
N PRO A 163 -14.44 16.33 -3.45
CA PRO A 163 -14.10 16.47 -2.04
C PRO A 163 -12.98 17.49 -1.80
N PHE A 164 -11.99 17.55 -2.69
CA PHE A 164 -10.87 18.49 -2.58
C PHE A 164 -11.35 19.93 -2.84
N LEU A 165 -12.06 20.14 -3.96
CA LEU A 165 -12.57 21.47 -4.32
C LEU A 165 -13.53 22.01 -3.26
N LEU A 166 -14.39 21.16 -2.69
CA LEU A 166 -15.37 21.56 -1.69
C LEU A 166 -14.82 21.67 -0.27
N ASN A 167 -13.67 21.10 0.08
CA ASN A 167 -13.17 21.18 1.47
C ASN A 167 -11.89 21.98 1.61
N GLU A 168 -11.04 22.00 0.58
CA GLU A 168 -9.63 22.40 0.74
C GLU A 168 -9.21 23.53 -0.21
N ALA A 169 -9.86 23.65 -1.37
CA ALA A 169 -9.52 24.71 -2.31
C ALA A 169 -9.82 26.10 -1.73
N SER A 170 -8.90 27.04 -1.96
CA SER A 170 -9.17 28.45 -1.69
C SER A 170 -10.36 28.94 -2.53
N PRO A 171 -11.13 29.94 -2.10
CA PRO A 171 -12.29 30.43 -2.86
C PRO A 171 -11.95 30.82 -4.31
N ALA A 172 -10.78 31.46 -4.52
CA ALA A 172 -10.31 31.83 -5.86
C ALA A 172 -9.99 30.60 -6.73
N THR A 173 -9.36 29.58 -6.13
CA THR A 173 -9.04 28.31 -6.80
C THR A 173 -10.31 27.53 -7.15
N LEU A 174 -11.27 27.47 -6.23
CA LEU A 174 -12.56 26.83 -6.43
C LEU A 174 -13.31 27.49 -7.59
N GLN A 175 -13.43 28.81 -7.57
CA GLN A 175 -14.12 29.57 -8.62
C GLN A 175 -13.50 29.31 -10.00
N ARG A 176 -12.17 29.36 -10.10
CA ARG A 176 -11.44 29.08 -11.35
C ARG A 176 -11.67 27.64 -11.83
N SER A 177 -11.55 26.67 -10.94
CA SER A 177 -11.69 25.24 -11.27
C SER A 177 -13.12 24.91 -11.71
N VAL A 178 -14.12 25.46 -11.03
CA VAL A 178 -15.54 25.27 -11.37
C VAL A 178 -15.87 25.87 -12.74
N GLU A 179 -15.32 27.05 -13.06
CA GLU A 179 -15.52 27.67 -14.38
C GLU A 179 -14.90 26.82 -15.51
N GLU A 180 -13.70 26.27 -15.28
CA GLU A 180 -13.06 25.37 -16.24
C GLU A 180 -13.83 24.06 -16.43
N ILE A 181 -14.33 23.48 -15.34
CA ILE A 181 -15.21 22.30 -15.36
C ILE A 181 -16.49 22.60 -16.15
N LYS A 182 -17.14 23.75 -15.93
CA LYS A 182 -18.34 24.18 -16.68
C LYS A 182 -18.09 24.29 -18.17
N GLN A 183 -17.00 24.96 -18.58
CA GLN A 183 -16.64 25.10 -19.98
C GLN A 183 -16.35 23.76 -20.66
N LYS A 184 -15.75 22.81 -19.92
CA LYS A 184 -15.49 21.45 -20.42
C LYS A 184 -16.77 20.63 -20.50
N ALA A 185 -17.64 20.71 -19.49
CA ALA A 185 -18.92 20.03 -19.46
C ALA A 185 -19.80 20.48 -20.65
N GLU A 186 -19.87 21.79 -20.91
CA GLU A 186 -20.62 22.35 -22.06
C GLU A 186 -20.09 21.81 -23.40
N LYS A 187 -18.77 21.76 -23.59
CA LYS A 187 -18.16 21.17 -24.80
C LYS A 187 -18.44 19.69 -24.97
N LEU A 188 -18.59 18.96 -23.87
CA LEU A 188 -18.90 17.53 -23.85
C LEU A 188 -20.42 17.24 -23.88
N GLY A 189 -21.28 18.25 -23.74
CA GLY A 189 -22.72 18.05 -23.60
C GLY A 189 -23.11 17.37 -22.27
N LYS A 190 -22.30 17.57 -21.22
CA LYS A 190 -22.52 17.04 -19.87
C LYS A 190 -23.01 18.13 -18.92
N GLU A 191 -23.74 17.74 -17.89
CA GLU A 191 -24.17 18.64 -16.82
C GLU A 191 -23.17 18.64 -15.66
N VAL A 192 -22.95 19.81 -15.05
CA VAL A 192 -22.10 19.93 -13.85
C VAL A 192 -22.94 19.62 -12.61
N PRO A 193 -22.44 18.81 -11.65
CA PRO A 193 -23.15 18.52 -10.41
C PRO A 193 -23.57 19.78 -9.64
N GLU A 194 -24.78 19.77 -9.08
CA GLU A 194 -25.33 20.91 -8.32
C GLU A 194 -24.50 21.28 -7.08
N SER A 195 -23.71 20.33 -6.56
CA SER A 195 -22.82 20.56 -5.42
C SER A 195 -21.82 21.69 -5.68
N PHE A 196 -21.37 21.85 -6.93
CA PHE A 196 -20.50 22.96 -7.36
C PHE A 196 -21.23 24.32 -7.45
N ALA A 197 -22.56 24.35 -7.46
CA ALA A 197 -23.35 25.57 -7.53
C ALA A 197 -23.67 26.17 -6.15
N LYS A 198 -23.52 25.41 -5.06
CA LYS A 198 -23.99 25.77 -3.71
C LYS A 198 -22.97 26.55 -2.86
N ARG A 199 -21.74 26.76 -3.36
CA ARG A 199 -20.69 27.50 -2.63
C ARG A 199 -20.42 28.87 -3.26
N PRO A 200 -20.72 29.99 -2.56
CA PRO A 200 -20.37 31.34 -3.00
C PRO A 200 -18.88 31.65 -2.80
#